data_AF-J8ZUY2-F1
#
_entry.id   AF-J8ZUY2-F1
#
_cell.length_a   1.000
_cell.length_b   1.000
_cell.length_c   1.000
_cell.angle_alpha   90.00
_cell.angle_beta   90.00
_cell.angle_gamma   90.00
#
_symmetry.space_group_name_H-M   'P 1'
#
loop_
_entity.id
_entity.type
_entity.pdbx_description
1 polymer ?
#
loop_
_entity_poly.entity_id
_entity_poly.type
_entity_poly.pdbx_seq_one_letter_code
_entity_poly.pdbx_strand_id
1 'polypeptide(L)'
;MNEHVEQIKCALEMNGIFFSERKIEKKLNNLHCQYQKYPLSQVYKNYLINLAKKRLIFRNILNKKRVFDFSFQLKTIKCEKKNLKKMLKKSFKGRVEYIYIQKIESKYLIYIKFILNRIYKPLKTNMDISKHVIPYFLVERALSKSYNFNEITFNEFCIENFDMQTNEKQKISEIINHLRELILPLKVIDSYCFSSYYKKTLACNELHEFMLQLETSKQWPNDAEARKIAKTAFYCLIFKKSRYKHKICPDYVILKCKGSFFKFTIKLKDEMTIDILLHKFAEIIKGKSKIFHEAVIFMKRYLGAHGYYPLHLSDIYIEAIALYLYDNEMPIGLFVRKFMEFDFNMKSKTFNITLNQFHDNNYDKLCIKLDNCCEIIDNPNRDIMRRLCLLNKKVINSNLQTISSKFTIKNNMFFKPCLNDYDLVFSMKAKFEYESIIDRQISDFPLGVPSTLSDNRLLRDLEEFAYFFYSPTYEILMVKVFDYNNLALVTNLILLQTSFKFLKVFNSKNFN
;
A
#
# COMPACT_ATOMS: atom_id res chain seq x y z
N MET A 1 -4.43 35.70 16.82
CA MET A 1 -3.31 36.06 15.92
C MET A 1 -2.35 34.88 15.73
N ASN A 2 -1.88 34.24 16.81
CA ASN A 2 -0.96 33.10 16.77
C ASN A 2 -1.49 31.91 15.94
N GLU A 3 -2.75 31.50 16.12
CA GLU A 3 -3.30 30.31 15.48
C GLU A 3 -3.28 30.35 13.93
N HIS A 4 -3.56 31.52 13.32
CA HIS A 4 -3.50 31.65 11.87
C HIS A 4 -2.06 31.72 11.33
N VAL A 5 -1.14 32.40 12.03
CA VAL A 5 0.29 32.38 11.66
C VAL A 5 0.84 30.96 11.72
N GLU A 6 0.38 30.19 12.70
CA GLU A 6 0.74 28.79 12.91
C GLU A 6 0.15 27.87 11.85
N GLN A 7 -1.11 28.07 11.44
CA GLN A 7 -1.70 27.36 10.29
C GLN A 7 -0.94 27.63 8.98
N ILE A 8 -0.46 28.86 8.78
CA ILE A 8 0.32 29.26 7.59
C ILE A 8 1.71 28.64 7.64
N LYS A 9 2.35 28.72 8.80
CA LYS A 9 3.64 28.10 9.07
C LYS A 9 3.53 26.60 8.81
N CYS A 10 2.55 25.93 9.41
CA CYS A 10 2.23 24.53 9.15
C CYS A 10 1.98 24.28 7.66
N ALA A 11 1.18 25.08 6.95
CA ALA A 11 0.95 24.88 5.52
C ALA A 11 2.23 25.04 4.68
N LEU A 12 3.11 25.98 5.03
CA LEU A 12 4.39 26.20 4.35
C LEU A 12 5.39 25.08 4.68
N GLU A 13 5.48 24.68 5.95
CA GLU A 13 6.34 23.60 6.46
C GLU A 13 5.89 22.23 5.93
N MET A 14 4.59 21.96 5.87
CA MET A 14 4.00 20.79 5.20
C MET A 14 4.37 20.73 3.71
N ASN A 15 4.70 21.87 3.09
CA ASN A 15 5.19 21.95 1.72
C ASN A 15 6.72 22.07 1.64
N GLY A 16 7.46 21.88 2.74
CA GLY A 16 8.92 21.95 2.79
C GLY A 16 9.50 23.37 2.58
N ILE A 17 8.68 24.41 2.79
CA ILE A 17 9.08 25.81 2.68
C ILE A 17 9.24 26.38 4.08
N PHE A 18 10.48 26.49 4.56
CA PHE A 18 10.71 27.15 5.86
C PHE A 18 11.10 28.61 5.66
N PHE A 19 10.50 29.47 6.47
CA PHE A 19 10.89 30.86 6.64
C PHE A 19 11.31 31.06 8.09
N SER A 20 12.17 32.05 8.35
CA SER A 20 12.40 32.48 9.73
C SER A 20 11.10 33.07 10.28
N GLU A 21 10.64 32.60 11.44
CA GLU A 21 9.40 33.02 12.12
C GLU A 21 9.28 34.55 12.16
N ARG A 22 10.34 35.22 12.62
CA ARG A 22 10.43 36.69 12.70
C ARG A 22 10.14 37.43 11.38
N LYS A 23 10.39 36.82 10.21
CA LYS A 23 10.14 37.47 8.89
C LYS A 23 8.71 37.31 8.40
N ILE A 24 8.07 36.17 8.66
CA ILE A 24 6.66 35.96 8.32
C ILE A 24 5.82 36.83 9.26
N GLU A 25 6.08 36.73 10.55
CA GLU A 25 5.33 37.40 11.61
C GLU A 25 5.41 38.92 11.47
N LYS A 26 6.60 39.50 11.28
CA LYS A 26 6.76 40.93 11.03
C LYS A 26 6.02 41.42 9.77
N LYS A 27 5.94 40.59 8.72
CA LYS A 27 5.20 40.94 7.49
C LYS A 27 3.69 40.81 7.66
N LEU A 28 3.22 39.77 8.33
CA LEU A 28 1.80 39.57 8.63
C LEU A 28 1.30 40.64 9.60
N ASN A 29 2.10 41.02 10.61
CA ASN A 29 1.80 42.12 11.53
C ASN A 29 1.71 43.46 10.78
N ASN A 30 2.66 43.77 9.89
CA ASN A 30 2.59 44.98 9.06
C ASN A 30 1.33 45.02 8.18
N LEU A 31 0.94 43.88 7.60
CA LEU A 31 -0.28 43.77 6.79
C LEU A 31 -1.55 43.86 7.64
N HIS A 32 -1.56 43.25 8.83
CA HIS A 32 -2.68 43.32 9.75
C HIS A 32 -2.90 44.76 10.25
N CYS A 33 -1.83 45.49 10.57
CA CYS A 33 -1.87 46.91 10.89
C CYS A 33 -2.39 47.77 9.72
N GLN A 34 -2.07 47.43 8.47
CA GLN A 34 -2.57 48.14 7.29
C GLN A 34 -4.04 47.81 6.94
N TYR A 35 -4.54 46.65 7.34
CA TYR A 35 -5.85 46.11 6.94
C TYR A 35 -6.73 45.74 8.14
N GLN A 36 -6.65 46.49 9.23
CA GLN A 36 -7.34 46.22 10.52
C GLN A 36 -8.86 45.98 10.41
N LYS A 37 -9.51 46.47 9.33
CA LYS A 37 -10.95 46.30 9.07
C LYS A 37 -11.34 44.94 8.47
N TYR A 38 -10.37 44.09 8.10
CA TYR A 38 -10.65 42.81 7.45
C TYR A 38 -10.31 41.61 8.35
N PRO A 39 -11.06 40.49 8.25
CA PRO A 39 -10.69 39.25 8.91
C PRO A 39 -9.27 38.81 8.52
N LEU A 40 -8.49 38.33 9.49
CA LEU A 40 -7.12 37.86 9.30
C LEU A 40 -7.00 36.81 8.17
N SER A 41 -8.00 35.95 8.04
CA SER A 41 -8.10 34.96 6.95
C SER A 41 -8.12 35.61 5.56
N GLN A 42 -8.78 36.77 5.42
CA GLN A 42 -8.88 37.52 4.17
C GLN A 42 -7.62 38.32 3.89
N VAL A 43 -7.01 38.94 4.92
CA VAL A 43 -5.68 39.58 4.81
C VAL A 43 -4.63 38.56 4.34
N TYR A 44 -4.67 37.35 4.90
CA TYR A 44 -3.79 36.25 4.50
C TYR A 44 -4.05 35.77 3.07
N LYS A 45 -5.31 35.52 2.70
CA LYS A 45 -5.66 35.11 1.33
C LYS A 45 -5.16 36.15 0.33
N ASN A 46 -5.32 37.44 0.63
CA ASN A 46 -4.81 38.54 -0.19
C ASN A 46 -3.28 38.58 -0.23
N TYR A 47 -2.60 38.31 0.89
CA TYR A 47 -1.14 38.22 0.94
C TYR A 47 -0.61 37.09 0.05
N LEU A 48 -1.19 35.90 0.15
CA LEU A 48 -0.85 34.78 -0.72
C LEU A 48 -1.17 35.09 -2.18
N ILE A 49 -2.30 35.72 -2.50
CA ILE A 49 -2.66 36.13 -3.87
C ILE A 49 -1.59 37.07 -4.43
N ASN A 50 -1.14 38.05 -3.63
CA ASN A 50 -0.09 38.98 -4.05
C ASN A 50 1.27 38.29 -4.23
N LEU A 51 1.58 37.30 -3.40
CA LEU A 51 2.77 36.46 -3.59
C LEU A 51 2.66 35.55 -4.82
N ALA A 52 1.46 35.02 -5.09
CA ALA A 52 1.17 34.15 -6.24
C ALA A 52 1.28 34.91 -7.57
N LYS A 53 1.00 36.21 -7.60
CA LYS A 53 1.30 37.09 -8.74
C LYS A 53 2.79 37.12 -9.08
N LYS A 54 3.66 36.94 -8.08
CA LYS A 54 5.13 37.07 -8.22
C LYS A 54 5.84 35.72 -8.37
N ARG A 55 5.32 34.64 -7.79
CA ARG A 55 5.95 33.31 -7.83
C ARG A 55 4.91 32.19 -7.92
N LEU A 56 5.11 31.28 -8.89
CA LEU A 56 4.28 30.09 -9.13
C LEU A 56 4.11 29.20 -7.90
N ILE A 57 5.12 29.14 -7.02
CA ILE A 57 5.07 28.36 -5.79
C ILE A 57 3.84 28.69 -4.93
N PHE A 58 3.53 29.97 -4.75
CA PHE A 58 2.39 30.41 -3.94
C PHE A 58 1.05 30.27 -4.68
N ARG A 59 1.08 30.27 -6.02
CA ARG A 59 -0.11 29.93 -6.84
C ARG A 59 -0.49 28.47 -6.64
N ASN A 60 0.48 27.57 -6.56
CA ASN A 60 0.22 26.16 -6.26
C ASN A 60 -0.36 25.99 -4.84
N ILE A 61 0.20 26.69 -3.84
CA ILE A 61 -0.32 26.66 -2.46
C ILE A 61 -1.77 27.14 -2.40
N LEU A 62 -2.09 28.29 -3.01
CA LEU A 62 -3.46 28.83 -3.07
C LEU A 62 -4.46 27.88 -3.70
N ASN A 63 -4.04 27.22 -4.78
CA ASN A 63 -4.88 26.29 -5.51
C ASN A 63 -4.92 24.90 -4.87
N LYS A 64 -4.34 24.73 -3.67
CA LYS A 64 -4.17 23.44 -3.00
C LYS A 64 -3.51 22.38 -3.90
N LYS A 65 -2.63 22.82 -4.80
CA LYS A 65 -1.86 21.97 -5.70
C LYS A 65 -0.51 21.64 -5.08
N ARG A 66 0.01 20.47 -5.43
CA ARG A 66 1.35 20.05 -5.02
C ARG A 66 2.44 21.04 -5.45
N VAL A 67 3.29 21.42 -4.51
CA VAL A 67 4.33 22.43 -4.69
C VAL A 67 5.63 21.85 -5.24
N PHE A 68 6.02 20.64 -4.83
CA PHE A 68 7.25 20.01 -5.30
C PHE A 68 7.02 18.55 -5.65
N ASP A 69 7.78 18.05 -6.61
CA ASP A 69 7.68 16.69 -7.14
C ASP A 69 8.91 15.84 -6.80
N PHE A 70 10.03 16.50 -6.51
CA PHE A 70 11.33 15.87 -6.28
C PHE A 70 12.22 16.76 -5.43
N SER A 71 13.06 16.16 -4.59
CA SER A 71 13.94 16.87 -3.69
C SER A 71 15.21 16.09 -3.34
N PHE A 72 16.28 16.83 -3.13
CA PHE A 72 17.55 16.24 -2.73
C PHE A 72 18.36 17.22 -1.90
N GLN A 73 19.36 16.69 -1.22
CA GLN A 73 20.21 17.41 -0.29
C GLN A 73 21.66 17.32 -0.74
N LEU A 74 22.41 18.40 -0.53
CA LEU A 74 23.86 18.44 -0.71
C LEU A 74 24.52 18.64 0.65
N LYS A 75 25.46 17.74 0.99
CA LYS A 75 26.16 17.73 2.30
C LYS A 75 27.11 18.92 2.48
N THR A 76 27.75 19.36 1.40
CA THR A 76 28.74 20.44 1.41
C THR A 76 28.40 21.48 0.35
N ILE A 77 28.89 22.71 0.54
CA ILE A 77 28.65 23.82 -0.40
C ILE A 77 29.88 23.99 -1.27
N LYS A 78 29.74 23.70 -2.56
CA LYS A 78 30.81 23.91 -3.56
C LYS A 78 30.43 24.90 -4.66
N CYS A 79 29.20 25.44 -4.64
CA CYS A 79 28.72 26.38 -5.65
C CYS A 79 27.65 27.34 -5.12
N GLU A 80 27.57 28.55 -5.69
CA GLU A 80 26.52 29.52 -5.36
C GLU A 80 25.11 29.05 -5.79
N LYS A 81 24.09 29.44 -5.02
CA LYS A 81 22.66 29.13 -5.27
C LYS A 81 22.18 29.50 -6.68
N LYS A 82 22.61 30.65 -7.21
CA LYS A 82 22.23 31.10 -8.56
C LYS A 82 22.79 30.16 -9.63
N ASN A 83 24.03 29.74 -9.48
CA ASN A 83 24.71 28.85 -10.42
C ASN A 83 24.12 27.44 -10.36
N LEU A 84 23.89 26.91 -9.16
CA LEU A 84 23.22 25.62 -8.94
C LEU A 84 21.87 25.55 -9.67
N LYS A 85 21.04 26.60 -9.52
CA LYS A 85 19.74 26.69 -10.20
C LYS A 85 19.87 26.71 -11.73
N LYS A 86 20.88 27.41 -12.27
CA LYS A 86 21.15 27.44 -13.72
C LYS A 86 21.59 26.07 -14.24
N MET A 87 22.50 25.40 -13.54
CA MET A 87 23.02 24.08 -13.89
C MET A 87 21.90 23.03 -13.96
N LEU A 88 21.07 22.97 -12.91
CA LEU A 88 19.92 22.06 -12.87
C LEU A 88 18.93 22.36 -14.01
N LYS A 89 18.51 23.63 -14.18
CA LYS A 89 17.59 23.99 -15.28
C LYS A 89 18.13 23.58 -16.66
N LYS A 90 19.43 23.76 -16.90
CA LYS A 90 20.10 23.36 -18.14
C LYS A 90 20.07 21.84 -18.34
N SER A 91 20.40 21.07 -17.31
CA SER A 91 20.38 19.60 -17.37
C SER A 91 18.98 19.05 -17.63
N PHE A 92 17.97 19.61 -16.96
CA PHE A 92 16.59 19.18 -17.11
C PHE A 92 15.91 19.61 -18.43
N LYS A 93 16.56 20.43 -19.28
CA LYS A 93 16.11 20.78 -20.65
C LYS A 93 14.60 21.08 -20.79
N GLY A 94 14.08 22.01 -19.98
CA GLY A 94 12.67 22.42 -20.06
C GLY A 94 11.66 21.41 -19.52
N ARG A 95 12.11 20.43 -18.69
CA ARG A 95 11.24 19.54 -17.90
C ARG A 95 10.84 20.12 -16.54
N VAL A 96 11.42 21.25 -16.14
CA VAL A 96 11.25 21.84 -14.81
C VAL A 96 10.46 23.13 -14.90
N GLU A 97 9.40 23.22 -14.10
CA GLU A 97 8.59 24.42 -13.95
C GLU A 97 9.33 25.44 -13.06
N TYR A 98 9.76 25.01 -11.88
CA TYR A 98 10.61 25.81 -11.01
C TYR A 98 11.50 24.97 -10.09
N ILE A 99 12.56 25.61 -9.59
CA ILE A 99 13.48 25.08 -8.60
C ILE A 99 13.50 26.04 -7.41
N TYR A 100 13.26 25.49 -6.24
CA TYR A 100 13.42 26.17 -4.96
C TYR A 100 14.65 25.57 -4.26
N ILE A 101 15.53 26.44 -3.77
CA ILE A 101 16.74 26.03 -3.06
C ILE A 101 16.70 26.75 -1.72
N GLN A 102 16.86 25.98 -0.66
CA GLN A 102 16.91 26.47 0.71
C GLN A 102 18.22 26.04 1.35
N LYS A 103 18.80 26.93 2.16
CA LYS A 103 19.94 26.60 3.02
C LYS A 103 19.38 26.38 4.42
N ILE A 104 19.63 25.21 4.99
CA ILE A 104 19.38 24.91 6.40
C ILE A 104 20.73 24.52 6.98
N GLU A 105 21.22 25.32 7.93
CA GLU A 105 22.55 25.13 8.54
C GLU A 105 23.66 25.04 7.46
N SER A 106 24.39 23.92 7.42
CA SER A 106 25.46 23.62 6.46
C SER A 106 24.98 22.94 5.18
N LYS A 107 23.68 22.61 5.05
CA LYS A 107 23.13 21.82 3.95
C LYS A 107 22.29 22.67 3.00
N TYR A 108 22.33 22.33 1.71
CA TYR A 108 21.32 22.80 0.76
C TYR A 108 20.23 21.75 0.59
N LEU A 109 18.98 22.16 0.78
CA LEU A 109 17.79 21.43 0.37
C LEU A 109 17.31 22.00 -0.97
N ILE A 110 17.23 21.14 -1.98
CA ILE A 110 16.82 21.50 -3.32
C ILE A 110 15.49 20.81 -3.58
N TYR A 111 14.51 21.59 -4.01
CA TYR A 111 13.17 21.13 -4.36
C TYR A 111 12.86 21.51 -5.80
N ILE A 112 12.28 20.59 -6.55
CA ILE A 112 11.99 20.72 -7.97
C ILE A 112 10.51 20.45 -8.22
N LYS A 113 9.88 21.35 -8.98
CA LYS A 113 8.58 21.13 -9.61
C LYS A 113 8.80 20.82 -11.09
N PHE A 114 8.26 19.71 -11.57
CA PHE A 114 8.33 19.29 -12.96
C PHE A 114 7.12 19.78 -13.75
N ILE A 115 7.34 19.95 -15.06
CA ILE A 115 6.26 20.09 -16.02
C ILE A 115 5.66 18.69 -16.24
N LEU A 116 4.35 18.59 -16.06
CA LEU A 116 3.59 17.34 -16.18
C LEU A 116 3.93 16.59 -17.49
N ASN A 117 4.05 15.26 -17.41
CA ASN A 117 4.30 14.35 -18.55
C ASN A 117 5.64 14.58 -19.30
N ARG A 118 6.53 15.47 -18.83
CA ARG A 118 7.83 15.70 -19.47
C ARG A 118 8.99 15.04 -18.74
N ILE A 119 8.86 14.80 -17.44
CA ILE A 119 9.95 14.30 -16.60
C ILE A 119 10.46 12.93 -17.06
N TYR A 120 9.55 12.00 -17.35
CA TYR A 120 9.87 10.63 -17.75
C TYR A 120 10.04 10.45 -19.26
N LYS A 121 10.11 11.55 -20.03
CA LYS A 121 10.38 11.46 -21.48
C LYS A 121 11.77 10.83 -21.68
N PRO A 122 11.91 9.81 -22.55
CA PRO A 122 13.18 9.15 -22.80
C PRO A 122 14.31 10.15 -23.10
N LEU A 123 15.51 9.83 -22.61
CA LEU A 123 16.71 10.59 -22.93
C LEU A 123 17.30 10.03 -24.22
N LYS A 124 17.79 10.91 -25.10
CA LYS A 124 18.69 10.50 -26.20
C LYS A 124 20.06 10.21 -25.59
N THR A 125 20.27 8.99 -25.12
CA THR A 125 21.51 8.49 -24.51
C THR A 125 21.78 7.08 -25.00
N ASN A 126 23.06 6.70 -25.13
CA ASN A 126 23.46 5.33 -25.48
C ASN A 126 23.31 4.33 -24.32
N MET A 127 23.00 4.83 -23.12
CA MET A 127 22.71 4.01 -21.94
C MET A 127 21.22 3.69 -21.90
N ASP A 128 20.89 2.42 -21.66
CA ASP A 128 19.54 1.99 -21.34
C ASP A 128 19.21 2.39 -19.89
N ILE A 129 18.58 3.57 -19.76
CA ILE A 129 18.22 4.14 -18.46
C ILE A 129 16.72 3.98 -18.27
N SER A 130 16.33 3.23 -17.23
CA SER A 130 14.94 3.16 -16.80
C SER A 130 14.35 4.56 -16.63
N LYS A 131 13.15 4.77 -17.18
CA LYS A 131 12.45 6.07 -17.13
C LYS A 131 12.36 6.66 -15.71
N HIS A 132 12.28 5.81 -14.69
CA HIS A 132 12.15 6.20 -13.28
C HIS A 132 13.42 6.77 -12.67
N VAL A 133 14.58 6.47 -13.27
CA VAL A 133 15.89 6.93 -12.82
C VAL A 133 16.27 8.26 -13.47
N ILE A 134 15.55 8.68 -14.54
CA ILE A 134 15.80 9.92 -15.27
C ILE A 134 15.98 11.15 -14.36
N PRO A 135 15.11 11.42 -13.35
CA PRO A 135 15.30 12.59 -12.49
C PRO A 135 16.65 12.58 -11.74
N TYR A 136 17.04 11.41 -11.22
CA TYR A 136 18.27 11.21 -10.46
C TYR A 136 19.50 11.35 -11.36
N PHE A 137 19.46 10.74 -12.54
CA PHE A 137 20.49 10.86 -13.57
C PHE A 137 20.71 12.32 -13.99
N LEU A 138 19.63 13.07 -14.19
CA LEU A 138 19.73 14.48 -14.58
C LEU A 138 20.32 15.37 -13.48
N VAL A 139 20.08 15.03 -12.20
CA VAL A 139 20.73 15.71 -11.06
C VAL A 139 22.21 15.39 -11.02
N GLU A 140 22.60 14.11 -11.05
CA GLU A 140 24.01 13.72 -11.04
C GLU A 140 24.75 14.34 -12.23
N ARG A 141 24.20 14.26 -13.44
CA ARG A 141 24.79 14.90 -14.63
C ARG A 141 24.95 16.41 -14.49
N ALA A 142 24.02 17.07 -13.79
CA ALA A 142 24.11 18.51 -13.56
C ALA A 142 25.24 18.85 -12.57
N LEU A 143 25.53 17.95 -11.63
CA LEU A 143 26.36 18.19 -10.46
C LEU A 143 27.72 17.48 -10.50
N SER A 144 27.95 16.57 -11.44
CA SER A 144 29.11 15.68 -11.51
C SER A 144 30.46 16.39 -11.54
N LYS A 145 30.50 17.65 -12.02
CA LYS A 145 31.72 18.48 -11.98
C LYS A 145 32.10 18.95 -10.58
N SER A 146 31.17 18.97 -9.63
CA SER A 146 31.35 19.56 -8.31
C SER A 146 31.07 18.57 -7.18
N TYR A 147 30.22 17.57 -7.41
CA TYR A 147 29.76 16.64 -6.41
C TYR A 147 29.87 15.21 -6.91
N ASN A 148 30.37 14.32 -6.05
CA ASN A 148 30.23 12.89 -6.24
C ASN A 148 28.80 12.45 -5.92
N PHE A 149 28.36 11.35 -6.52
CA PHE A 149 27.01 10.80 -6.27
C PHE A 149 26.72 10.57 -4.78
N ASN A 150 27.70 10.12 -4.01
CA ASN A 150 27.57 9.86 -2.56
C ASN A 150 27.43 11.14 -1.70
N GLU A 151 27.71 12.32 -2.27
CA GLU A 151 27.49 13.62 -1.62
C GLU A 151 26.06 14.14 -1.82
N ILE A 152 25.28 13.48 -2.68
CA ILE A 152 23.89 13.81 -2.99
C ILE A 152 22.99 12.83 -2.22
N THR A 153 22.08 13.36 -1.40
CA THR A 153 21.08 12.56 -0.70
C THR A 153 19.71 12.83 -1.29
N PHE A 154 19.14 11.85 -1.97
CA PHE A 154 17.79 11.96 -2.53
C PHE A 154 16.75 11.68 -1.46
N ASN A 155 15.66 12.45 -1.48
CA ASN A 155 14.60 12.37 -0.49
C ASN A 155 13.44 11.46 -0.93
N GLU A 156 13.33 11.18 -2.22
CA GLU A 156 12.33 10.28 -2.81
C GLU A 156 12.92 8.90 -3.10
N PHE A 157 12.04 7.90 -3.04
CA PHE A 157 12.37 6.53 -3.45
C PHE A 157 12.31 6.40 -4.97
N CYS A 158 13.21 5.63 -5.57
CA CYS A 158 13.06 5.18 -6.96
C CYS A 158 12.62 3.72 -6.97
N ILE A 159 11.57 3.41 -7.71
CA ILE A 159 10.94 2.09 -7.71
C ILE A 159 10.72 1.67 -9.16
N GLU A 160 11.08 0.43 -9.45
CA GLU A 160 10.82 -0.24 -10.71
C GLU A 160 9.33 -0.54 -10.92
N ASN A 161 8.92 -0.58 -12.19
CA ASN A 161 7.55 -0.96 -12.51
C ASN A 161 7.28 -2.41 -12.13
N PHE A 162 6.13 -2.62 -11.49
CA PHE A 162 5.60 -3.96 -11.27
C PHE A 162 4.62 -4.27 -12.38
N ASP A 163 5.03 -5.10 -13.32
CA ASP A 163 4.15 -5.51 -14.42
C ASP A 163 3.04 -6.44 -13.91
N MET A 164 1.85 -6.24 -14.48
CA MET A 164 0.70 -7.09 -14.23
C MET A 164 0.79 -8.36 -15.06
N GLN A 165 0.55 -9.51 -14.42
CA GLN A 165 0.61 -10.80 -15.10
C GLN A 165 -0.49 -10.92 -16.15
N THR A 166 -0.11 -11.22 -17.39
CA THR A 166 -0.99 -11.24 -18.57
C THR A 166 -1.88 -12.48 -18.68
N ASN A 167 -1.62 -13.54 -17.89
CA ASN A 167 -2.33 -14.82 -18.01
C ASN A 167 -3.59 -14.94 -17.13
N GLU A 168 -3.74 -14.11 -16.08
CA GLU A 168 -4.89 -14.24 -15.15
C GLU A 168 -6.25 -14.03 -15.84
N LYS A 169 -6.31 -13.19 -16.89
CA LYS A 169 -7.55 -12.99 -17.67
C LYS A 169 -8.10 -14.29 -18.23
N GLN A 170 -7.23 -15.11 -18.81
CA GLN A 170 -7.60 -16.38 -19.45
C GLN A 170 -8.09 -17.37 -18.41
N LYS A 171 -7.38 -17.49 -17.28
CA LYS A 171 -7.76 -18.37 -16.17
C LYS A 171 -9.12 -18.00 -15.56
N ILE A 172 -9.40 -16.70 -15.39
CA ILE A 172 -10.71 -16.22 -14.92
C ILE A 172 -11.81 -16.58 -15.92
N SER A 173 -11.60 -16.33 -17.21
CA SER A 173 -12.59 -16.68 -18.23
C SER A 173 -12.89 -18.18 -18.26
N GLU A 174 -11.84 -19.00 -18.16
CA GLU A 174 -11.94 -20.46 -18.13
C GLU A 174 -12.78 -20.95 -16.96
N ILE A 175 -12.55 -20.42 -15.74
CA ILE A 175 -13.26 -20.90 -14.56
C ILE A 175 -14.71 -20.41 -14.47
N ILE A 176 -15.00 -19.19 -14.94
CA ILE A 176 -16.37 -18.68 -14.99
C ILE A 176 -17.21 -19.42 -16.03
N ASN A 177 -16.64 -19.72 -17.21
CA ASN A 177 -17.32 -20.53 -18.21
C ASN A 177 -17.61 -21.93 -17.69
N HIS A 178 -16.62 -22.57 -17.06
CA HIS A 178 -16.80 -23.88 -16.41
C HIS A 178 -17.94 -23.87 -15.37
N LEU A 179 -18.04 -22.84 -14.52
CA LEU A 179 -19.13 -22.73 -13.54
C LEU A 179 -20.50 -22.56 -14.19
N ARG A 180 -20.60 -21.82 -15.30
CA ARG A 180 -21.86 -21.63 -16.04
C ARG A 180 -22.33 -22.89 -16.76
N GLU A 181 -21.39 -23.75 -17.16
CA GLU A 181 -21.66 -25.04 -17.81
C GLU A 181 -22.08 -26.14 -16.81
N LEU A 182 -21.85 -25.95 -15.51
CA LEU A 182 -22.29 -26.91 -14.50
C LEU A 182 -23.81 -27.03 -14.47
N ILE A 183 -24.31 -28.26 -14.59
CA ILE A 183 -25.72 -28.56 -14.37
C ILE A 183 -26.00 -28.46 -12.86
N LEU A 184 -26.57 -27.35 -12.42
CA LEU A 184 -26.95 -27.09 -11.02
C LEU A 184 -28.48 -26.96 -10.89
N PRO A 185 -29.07 -27.23 -9.71
CA PRO A 185 -30.50 -27.06 -9.47
C PRO A 185 -30.98 -25.62 -9.69
N LEU A 186 -30.10 -24.65 -9.44
CA LEU A 186 -30.27 -23.25 -9.81
C LEU A 186 -29.06 -22.81 -10.63
N LYS A 187 -29.33 -22.20 -11.79
CA LYS A 187 -28.27 -21.72 -12.70
C LYS A 187 -27.54 -20.51 -12.12
N VAL A 188 -26.25 -20.41 -12.41
CA VAL A 188 -25.46 -19.20 -12.19
C VAL A 188 -25.78 -18.21 -13.31
N ILE A 189 -26.42 -17.09 -12.98
CA ILE A 189 -26.83 -16.06 -13.95
C ILE A 189 -25.79 -14.94 -14.06
N ASP A 190 -25.05 -14.65 -13.00
CA ASP A 190 -24.04 -13.60 -13.00
C ASP A 190 -22.89 -13.89 -12.02
N SER A 191 -21.77 -13.22 -12.23
CA SER A 191 -20.59 -13.31 -11.37
C SER A 191 -19.89 -11.96 -11.26
N TYR A 192 -19.77 -11.45 -10.03
CA TYR A 192 -19.12 -10.17 -9.76
C TYR A 192 -17.72 -10.43 -9.22
N CYS A 193 -16.70 -9.93 -9.92
CA CYS A 193 -15.31 -10.01 -9.51
C CYS A 193 -14.94 -8.74 -8.74
N PHE A 194 -14.51 -8.88 -7.50
CA PHE A 194 -13.99 -7.77 -6.67
C PHE A 194 -12.50 -7.97 -6.30
N SER A 195 -11.86 -8.99 -6.90
CA SER A 195 -10.45 -9.30 -6.70
C SER A 195 -9.51 -8.17 -7.14
N SER A 196 -8.30 -8.17 -6.59
CA SER A 196 -7.20 -7.29 -6.99
C SER A 196 -6.89 -7.30 -8.49
N TYR A 197 -7.15 -8.41 -9.18
CA TYR A 197 -7.01 -8.46 -10.63
C TYR A 197 -7.98 -7.48 -11.33
N TYR A 198 -9.26 -7.50 -10.95
CA TYR A 198 -10.28 -6.63 -11.54
C TYR A 198 -9.96 -5.15 -11.32
N LYS A 199 -9.48 -4.86 -10.11
CA LYS A 199 -9.06 -3.54 -9.64
C LYS A 199 -7.75 -3.04 -10.26
N LYS A 200 -7.01 -3.91 -10.98
CA LYS A 200 -5.65 -3.66 -11.51
C LYS A 200 -4.61 -3.43 -10.41
N THR A 201 -4.79 -4.03 -9.24
CA THR A 201 -3.96 -3.87 -8.04
C THR A 201 -3.36 -5.19 -7.55
N LEU A 202 -3.29 -6.21 -8.43
CA LEU A 202 -2.79 -7.55 -8.12
C LEU A 202 -1.27 -7.53 -7.85
N ALA A 203 -0.87 -7.88 -6.63
CA ALA A 203 0.53 -7.82 -6.21
C ALA A 203 1.25 -9.17 -6.26
N CYS A 204 0.55 -10.25 -5.92
CA CYS A 204 1.03 -11.62 -5.97
C CYS A 204 -0.02 -12.57 -6.57
N ASN A 205 0.30 -13.86 -6.75
CA ASN A 205 -0.64 -14.87 -7.23
C ASN A 205 -1.69 -15.13 -6.15
N GLU A 206 -2.72 -14.29 -6.14
CA GLU A 206 -3.71 -14.23 -5.06
C GLU A 206 -4.91 -15.13 -5.33
N LEU A 207 -5.66 -15.35 -4.25
CA LEU A 207 -7.02 -15.80 -4.33
C LEU A 207 -7.86 -14.74 -5.05
N HIS A 208 -8.55 -15.13 -6.12
CA HIS A 208 -9.53 -14.29 -6.78
C HIS A 208 -10.92 -14.51 -6.17
N GLU A 209 -11.51 -13.46 -5.62
CA GLU A 209 -12.83 -13.53 -4.99
C GLU A 209 -13.95 -13.13 -5.96
N PHE A 210 -15.01 -13.94 -5.94
CA PHE A 210 -16.18 -13.80 -6.78
C PHE A 210 -17.46 -14.01 -5.98
N MET A 211 -18.43 -13.15 -6.24
CA MET A 211 -19.82 -13.38 -5.83
C MET A 211 -20.56 -14.02 -6.99
N LEU A 212 -21.20 -15.16 -6.72
CA LEU A 212 -22.09 -15.83 -7.66
C LEU A 212 -23.53 -15.42 -7.37
N GLN A 213 -24.21 -14.95 -8.42
CA GLN A 213 -25.64 -14.75 -8.39
C GLN A 213 -26.32 -15.95 -9.05
N LEU A 214 -27.19 -16.61 -8.29
CA LEU A 214 -28.03 -17.69 -8.77
C LEU A 214 -29.36 -17.13 -9.27
N GLU A 215 -30.06 -17.88 -10.13
CA GLU A 215 -31.42 -17.53 -10.54
C GLU A 215 -32.37 -17.45 -9.33
N THR A 216 -33.33 -16.53 -9.41
CA THR A 216 -34.30 -16.33 -8.33
C THR A 216 -35.21 -17.54 -8.18
N SER A 217 -35.33 -18.04 -6.96
CA SER A 217 -36.22 -19.15 -6.63
C SER A 217 -37.02 -18.83 -5.37
N LYS A 218 -38.31 -19.19 -5.37
CA LYS A 218 -39.16 -19.13 -4.16
C LYS A 218 -38.84 -20.25 -3.16
N GLN A 219 -37.96 -21.19 -3.51
CA GLN A 219 -37.58 -22.33 -2.68
C GLN A 219 -36.46 -21.99 -1.68
N TRP A 220 -35.89 -20.78 -1.72
CA TRP A 220 -34.91 -20.38 -0.72
C TRP A 220 -35.56 -20.31 0.67
N PRO A 221 -34.93 -20.90 1.71
CA PRO A 221 -35.45 -20.80 3.06
C PRO A 221 -35.53 -19.34 3.54
N ASN A 222 -36.62 -19.03 4.22
CA ASN A 222 -36.78 -17.76 4.94
C ASN A 222 -35.90 -17.72 6.20
N ASP A 223 -35.70 -18.87 6.85
CA ASP A 223 -34.79 -19.02 7.99
C ASP A 223 -33.32 -18.86 7.56
N ALA A 224 -32.57 -18.09 8.34
CA ALA A 224 -31.20 -17.72 8.00
C ALA A 224 -30.21 -18.90 8.06
N GLU A 225 -30.35 -19.79 9.05
CA GLU A 225 -29.49 -20.97 9.20
C GLU A 225 -29.80 -22.03 8.15
N ALA A 226 -31.08 -22.29 7.88
CA ALA A 226 -31.50 -23.16 6.78
C ALA A 226 -31.00 -22.64 5.43
N ARG A 227 -31.03 -21.32 5.22
CA ARG A 227 -30.46 -20.68 4.01
C ARG A 227 -28.96 -20.87 3.92
N LYS A 228 -28.23 -20.75 5.04
CA LYS A 228 -26.79 -21.02 5.10
C LYS A 228 -26.47 -22.46 4.73
N ILE A 229 -27.20 -23.43 5.30
CA ILE A 229 -27.06 -24.86 4.98
C ILE A 229 -27.35 -25.11 3.50
N ALA A 230 -28.38 -24.49 2.94
CA ALA A 230 -28.69 -24.59 1.50
C ALA A 230 -27.54 -24.06 0.63
N LYS A 231 -26.93 -22.92 0.98
CA LYS A 231 -25.72 -22.42 0.29
C LYS A 231 -24.55 -23.39 0.41
N THR A 232 -24.31 -23.96 1.60
CA THR A 232 -23.29 -25.00 1.80
C THR A 232 -23.53 -26.21 0.90
N ALA A 233 -24.79 -26.67 0.77
CA ALA A 233 -25.14 -27.76 -0.14
C ALA A 233 -24.84 -27.41 -1.60
N PHE A 234 -25.10 -26.16 -2.02
CA PHE A 234 -24.69 -25.67 -3.34
C PHE A 234 -23.16 -25.67 -3.52
N TYR A 235 -22.39 -25.22 -2.55
CA TYR A 235 -20.92 -25.29 -2.59
C TYR A 235 -20.41 -26.72 -2.72
N CYS A 236 -20.98 -27.66 -1.95
CA CYS A 236 -20.69 -29.09 -2.06
C CYS A 236 -20.99 -29.62 -3.46
N LEU A 237 -22.10 -29.20 -4.07
CA LEU A 237 -22.48 -29.63 -5.41
C LEU A 237 -21.54 -29.06 -6.49
N ILE A 238 -21.22 -27.75 -6.41
CA ILE A 238 -20.24 -27.11 -7.30
C ILE A 238 -18.92 -27.85 -7.22
N PHE A 239 -18.42 -28.09 -6.01
CA PHE A 239 -17.17 -28.82 -5.82
C PHE A 239 -17.24 -30.24 -6.33
N LYS A 240 -18.33 -30.99 -6.07
CA LYS A 240 -18.52 -32.36 -6.54
C LYS A 240 -18.46 -32.44 -8.07
N LYS A 241 -19.12 -31.50 -8.77
CA LYS A 241 -19.23 -31.47 -10.24
C LYS A 241 -18.06 -30.75 -10.94
N SER A 242 -17.29 -29.93 -10.23
CA SER A 242 -16.19 -29.16 -10.83
C SER A 242 -14.96 -30.02 -11.11
N ARG A 243 -14.24 -29.72 -12.20
CA ARG A 243 -12.92 -30.32 -12.47
C ARG A 243 -11.77 -29.61 -11.75
N TYR A 244 -12.01 -28.41 -11.20
CA TYR A 244 -11.01 -27.55 -10.57
C TYR A 244 -11.04 -27.62 -9.04
N LYS A 245 -11.27 -28.79 -8.46
CA LYS A 245 -11.54 -28.96 -7.02
C LYS A 245 -10.35 -28.50 -6.16
N HIS A 246 -10.62 -27.73 -5.11
CA HIS A 246 -9.61 -27.40 -4.10
C HIS A 246 -10.11 -27.48 -2.65
N LYS A 247 -11.06 -26.62 -2.24
CA LYS A 247 -11.60 -26.64 -0.86
C LYS A 247 -13.09 -26.27 -0.83
N ILE A 248 -13.84 -26.82 0.12
CA ILE A 248 -15.19 -26.34 0.49
C ILE A 248 -15.15 -25.87 1.94
N CYS A 249 -15.87 -24.79 2.22
CA CYS A 249 -16.19 -24.32 3.56
C CYS A 249 -17.71 -24.09 3.66
N PRO A 250 -18.27 -23.91 4.88
CA PRO A 250 -19.69 -23.59 5.06
C PRO A 250 -20.14 -22.38 4.23
N ASP A 251 -19.27 -21.37 4.10
CA ASP A 251 -19.64 -20.07 3.54
C ASP A 251 -19.11 -19.84 2.10
N TYR A 252 -18.27 -20.73 1.56
CA TYR A 252 -17.68 -20.58 0.22
C TYR A 252 -17.14 -21.88 -0.36
N VAL A 253 -16.86 -21.87 -1.67
CA VAL A 253 -16.06 -22.89 -2.36
C VAL A 253 -14.82 -22.28 -2.99
N ILE A 254 -13.68 -22.97 -2.91
CA ILE A 254 -12.44 -22.59 -3.59
C ILE A 254 -12.14 -23.62 -4.68
N LEU A 255 -11.87 -23.10 -5.88
CA LEU A 255 -11.44 -23.87 -7.03
C LEU A 255 -10.01 -23.48 -7.43
N LYS A 256 -9.20 -24.43 -7.91
CA LYS A 256 -7.82 -24.21 -8.36
C LYS A 256 -7.71 -24.45 -9.87
N CYS A 257 -7.34 -23.41 -10.62
CA CYS A 257 -7.11 -23.48 -12.06
C CYS A 257 -5.70 -22.97 -12.40
N LYS A 258 -4.86 -23.84 -12.99
CA LYS A 258 -3.51 -23.50 -13.47
C LYS A 258 -2.66 -22.73 -12.45
N GLY A 259 -2.71 -23.17 -11.19
CA GLY A 259 -1.97 -22.58 -10.07
C GLY A 259 -2.61 -21.36 -9.41
N SER A 260 -3.67 -20.78 -9.98
CA SER A 260 -4.44 -19.69 -9.36
C SER A 260 -5.62 -20.26 -8.56
N PHE A 261 -6.05 -19.54 -7.52
CA PHE A 261 -7.15 -19.94 -6.64
C PHE A 261 -8.33 -18.99 -6.80
N PHE A 262 -9.55 -19.52 -6.79
CA PHE A 262 -10.77 -18.77 -7.05
C PHE A 262 -11.79 -19.10 -5.96
N LYS A 263 -12.11 -18.12 -5.10
CA LYS A 263 -13.11 -18.23 -4.03
C LYS A 263 -14.45 -17.72 -4.53
N PHE A 264 -15.47 -18.55 -4.42
CA PHE A 264 -16.84 -18.24 -4.82
C PHE A 264 -17.77 -18.25 -3.61
N THR A 265 -18.52 -17.16 -3.46
CA THR A 265 -19.57 -16.99 -2.45
C THR A 265 -20.91 -16.76 -3.13
N ILE A 266 -21.95 -17.45 -2.71
CA ILE A 266 -23.33 -17.25 -3.18
C ILE A 266 -24.00 -16.20 -2.31
N LYS A 267 -24.57 -15.17 -2.96
CA LYS A 267 -25.36 -14.11 -2.32
C LYS A 267 -26.73 -14.03 -2.98
N LEU A 268 -27.78 -13.94 -2.17
CA LEU A 268 -29.14 -13.71 -2.65
C LEU A 268 -29.39 -12.22 -2.83
N LYS A 269 -30.39 -11.85 -3.64
CA LYS A 269 -30.67 -10.46 -4.05
C LYS A 269 -30.84 -9.49 -2.87
N ASP A 270 -31.47 -9.97 -1.79
CA ASP A 270 -31.69 -9.25 -0.53
C ASP A 270 -30.41 -9.07 0.32
N GLU A 271 -29.34 -9.80 0.00
CA GLU A 271 -28.07 -9.80 0.75
C GLU A 271 -26.97 -8.98 0.06
N MET A 272 -27.25 -8.37 -1.10
CA MET A 272 -26.23 -7.76 -1.98
C MET A 272 -25.79 -6.35 -1.58
N THR A 273 -26.39 -5.72 -0.56
CA THR A 273 -26.18 -4.28 -0.28
C THR A 273 -24.70 -3.92 -0.04
N ILE A 274 -23.99 -4.71 0.77
CA ILE A 274 -22.56 -4.54 1.04
C ILE A 274 -21.73 -4.87 -0.22
N ASP A 275 -22.06 -5.95 -0.91
CA ASP A 275 -21.35 -6.40 -2.11
C ASP A 275 -21.44 -5.37 -3.26
N ILE A 276 -22.57 -4.65 -3.38
CA ILE A 276 -22.73 -3.53 -4.30
C ILE A 276 -21.79 -2.38 -3.93
N LEU A 277 -21.63 -2.07 -2.64
CA LEU A 277 -20.64 -1.08 -2.20
C LEU A 277 -19.22 -1.51 -2.56
N LEU A 278 -18.87 -2.78 -2.31
CA LEU A 278 -17.55 -3.33 -2.66
C LEU A 278 -17.29 -3.30 -4.17
N HIS A 279 -18.31 -3.60 -4.97
CA HIS A 279 -18.21 -3.53 -6.42
C HIS A 279 -18.03 -2.08 -6.91
N LYS A 280 -18.81 -1.13 -6.40
CA LYS A 280 -18.62 0.30 -6.71
C LYS A 280 -17.25 0.81 -6.30
N PHE A 281 -16.75 0.39 -5.13
CA PHE A 281 -15.39 0.69 -4.70
C PHE A 281 -14.35 0.14 -5.67
N ALA A 282 -14.52 -1.11 -6.11
CA ALA A 282 -13.65 -1.73 -7.10
C ALA A 282 -13.66 -0.99 -8.46
N GLU A 283 -14.81 -0.49 -8.93
CA GLU A 283 -14.89 0.38 -10.12
C GLU A 283 -14.10 1.67 -9.95
N ILE A 284 -14.22 2.34 -8.80
CA ILE A 284 -13.49 3.57 -8.50
C ILE A 284 -11.97 3.32 -8.58
N ILE A 285 -11.51 2.22 -7.99
CA ILE A 285 -10.10 1.81 -8.01
C ILE A 285 -9.65 1.49 -9.45
N LYS A 286 -10.42 0.69 -10.19
CA LYS A 286 -10.14 0.30 -11.58
C LYS A 286 -10.04 1.52 -12.52
N GLY A 287 -10.82 2.57 -12.24
CA GLY A 287 -10.83 3.83 -12.98
C GLY A 287 -9.65 4.78 -12.67
N LYS A 288 -8.80 4.47 -11.67
CA LYS A 288 -7.62 5.29 -11.37
C LYS A 288 -6.51 5.15 -12.42
N SER A 289 -5.54 6.07 -12.35
CA SER A 289 -4.39 6.12 -13.27
C SER A 289 -3.44 4.93 -13.08
N LYS A 290 -2.66 4.59 -14.13
CA LYS A 290 -1.64 3.53 -14.06
C LYS A 290 -0.64 3.71 -12.90
N ILE A 291 -0.23 4.95 -12.61
CA ILE A 291 0.71 5.25 -11.51
C ILE A 291 0.08 4.92 -10.14
N PHE A 292 -1.22 5.15 -9.97
CA PHE A 292 -1.93 4.74 -8.77
C PHE A 292 -1.92 3.21 -8.62
N HIS A 293 -2.21 2.47 -9.70
CA HIS A 293 -2.16 1.00 -9.68
C HIS A 293 -0.76 0.49 -9.32
N GLU A 294 0.29 1.02 -9.93
CA GLU A 294 1.69 0.70 -9.61
C GLU A 294 2.01 0.98 -8.13
N ALA A 295 1.49 2.08 -7.58
CA ALA A 295 1.67 2.47 -6.19
C ALA A 295 0.98 1.52 -5.20
N VAL A 296 -0.26 1.09 -5.50
CA VAL A 296 -0.96 0.07 -4.68
C VAL A 296 -0.24 -1.28 -4.74
N ILE A 297 0.23 -1.69 -5.93
CA ILE A 297 1.00 -2.93 -6.08
C ILE A 297 2.28 -2.86 -5.25
N PHE A 298 2.98 -1.72 -5.24
CA PHE A 298 4.12 -1.51 -4.36
C PHE A 298 3.75 -1.71 -2.89
N MET A 299 2.69 -1.05 -2.40
CA MET A 299 2.26 -1.15 -1.00
C MET A 299 1.99 -2.60 -0.61
N LYS A 300 1.19 -3.32 -1.41
CA LYS A 300 0.85 -4.72 -1.16
C LYS A 300 2.09 -5.63 -1.17
N ARG A 301 3.02 -5.44 -2.12
CA ARG A 301 4.29 -6.19 -2.15
C ARG A 301 5.18 -5.89 -0.95
N TYR A 302 5.27 -4.62 -0.54
CA TYR A 302 6.05 -4.22 0.62
C TYR A 302 5.45 -4.81 1.90
N LEU A 303 4.15 -4.63 2.12
CA LEU A 303 3.43 -5.18 3.27
C LEU A 303 3.48 -6.72 3.27
N GLY A 304 3.39 -7.35 2.10
CA GLY A 304 3.47 -8.80 1.95
C GLY A 304 4.87 -9.36 2.13
N ALA A 305 5.91 -8.63 1.73
CA ALA A 305 7.30 -9.01 2.03
C ALA A 305 7.56 -9.08 3.54
N HIS A 306 6.96 -8.19 4.32
CA HIS A 306 7.11 -8.12 5.78
C HIS A 306 6.01 -8.84 6.57
N GLY A 307 5.09 -9.49 5.87
CA GLY A 307 4.07 -10.37 6.43
C GLY A 307 2.84 -9.70 7.06
N TYR A 308 2.61 -8.41 6.78
CA TYR A 308 1.39 -7.68 7.17
C TYR A 308 0.22 -7.94 6.22
N TYR A 309 0.51 -8.14 4.94
CA TYR A 309 -0.48 -8.46 3.90
C TYR A 309 -0.26 -9.90 3.41
N PRO A 310 -1.29 -10.72 3.21
CA PRO A 310 -2.72 -10.41 3.36
C PRO A 310 -3.31 -10.76 4.74
N LEU A 311 -2.48 -11.15 5.71
CA LEU A 311 -2.96 -11.67 7.00
C LEU A 311 -3.66 -10.60 7.86
N HIS A 312 -3.02 -9.45 8.06
CA HIS A 312 -3.54 -8.39 8.95
C HIS A 312 -4.28 -7.31 8.20
N LEU A 313 -3.91 -7.08 6.94
CA LEU A 313 -4.41 -5.97 6.15
C LEU A 313 -5.18 -6.53 4.95
N SER A 314 -6.46 -6.20 4.86
CA SER A 314 -7.28 -6.54 3.70
C SER A 314 -6.95 -5.65 2.50
N ASP A 315 -7.32 -6.12 1.32
CA ASP A 315 -7.24 -5.33 0.08
C ASP A 315 -7.91 -3.96 0.22
N ILE A 316 -9.13 -3.97 0.76
CA ILE A 316 -9.97 -2.79 0.91
C ILE A 316 -9.28 -1.77 1.85
N TYR A 317 -8.68 -2.25 2.95
CA TYR A 317 -7.94 -1.41 3.89
C TYR A 317 -6.77 -0.70 3.20
N ILE A 318 -5.94 -1.45 2.47
CA ILE A 318 -4.78 -0.91 1.75
C ILE A 318 -5.20 0.06 0.65
N GLU A 319 -6.23 -0.28 -0.12
CA GLU A 319 -6.73 0.51 -1.24
C GLU A 319 -7.37 1.83 -0.77
N ALA A 320 -8.04 1.84 0.38
CA ALA A 320 -8.57 3.06 1.01
C ALA A 320 -7.45 4.02 1.45
N ILE A 321 -6.41 3.49 2.09
CA ILE A 321 -5.22 4.28 2.44
C ILE A 321 -4.57 4.85 1.17
N ALA A 322 -4.43 4.03 0.12
CA ALA A 322 -3.86 4.49 -1.13
C ALA A 322 -4.68 5.62 -1.77
N LEU A 323 -6.01 5.53 -1.75
CA LEU A 323 -6.90 6.60 -2.24
C LEU A 323 -6.69 7.90 -1.47
N TYR A 324 -6.62 7.81 -0.14
CA TYR A 324 -6.37 8.97 0.72
C TYR A 324 -5.00 9.62 0.46
N LEU A 325 -3.96 8.81 0.32
CA LEU A 325 -2.59 9.29 0.14
C LEU A 325 -2.32 9.83 -1.27
N TYR A 326 -2.99 9.27 -2.27
CA TYR A 326 -2.72 9.59 -3.67
C TYR A 326 -3.41 10.88 -4.11
N ASP A 327 -2.59 11.86 -4.46
CA ASP A 327 -3.02 13.03 -5.21
C ASP A 327 -2.85 12.75 -6.71
N ASN A 328 -3.83 13.13 -7.52
CA ASN A 328 -3.71 13.02 -8.97
C ASN A 328 -2.41 13.73 -9.40
N GLU A 329 -1.61 13.08 -10.25
CA GLU A 329 -0.30 13.57 -10.71
C GLU A 329 0.91 13.31 -9.78
N MET A 330 0.80 12.51 -8.72
CA MET A 330 1.91 12.21 -7.80
C MET A 330 2.98 11.28 -8.39
N PRO A 331 4.29 11.63 -8.30
CA PRO A 331 5.38 10.69 -8.58
C PRO A 331 5.37 9.54 -7.58
N ILE A 332 5.60 8.31 -8.05
CA ILE A 332 5.55 7.11 -7.21
C ILE A 332 6.49 7.18 -6.00
N GLY A 333 7.68 7.77 -6.14
CA GLY A 333 8.64 7.91 -5.04
C GLY A 333 8.14 8.78 -3.88
N LEU A 334 7.40 9.83 -4.20
CA LEU A 334 6.77 10.69 -3.20
C LEU A 334 5.58 10.00 -2.54
N PHE A 335 4.78 9.27 -3.33
CA PHE A 335 3.70 8.44 -2.78
C PHE A 335 4.24 7.43 -1.76
N VAL A 336 5.31 6.71 -2.12
CA VAL A 336 5.91 5.73 -1.22
C VAL A 336 6.42 6.38 0.05
N ARG A 337 7.06 7.54 -0.04
CA ARG A 337 7.45 8.29 1.15
C ARG A 337 6.24 8.62 2.04
N LYS A 338 5.17 9.17 1.48
CA LYS A 338 3.93 9.46 2.23
C LYS A 338 3.34 8.20 2.88
N PHE A 339 3.37 7.08 2.16
CA PHE A 339 2.93 5.79 2.70
C PHE A 339 3.79 5.32 3.87
N MET A 340 5.12 5.47 3.77
CA MET A 340 6.02 5.13 4.88
C MET A 340 5.81 6.06 6.09
N GLU A 341 5.48 7.33 5.86
CA GLU A 341 5.19 8.32 6.91
C GLU A 341 3.77 8.22 7.47
N PHE A 342 2.90 7.39 6.88
CA PHE A 342 1.50 7.28 7.27
C PHE A 342 1.33 6.70 8.69
N ASP A 343 0.42 7.30 9.46
CA ASP A 343 -0.01 6.77 10.75
C ASP A 343 -1.14 5.75 10.53
N PHE A 344 -0.87 4.50 10.85
CA PHE A 344 -1.81 3.39 10.70
C PHE A 344 -2.80 3.28 11.87
N ASN A 345 -2.81 4.23 12.81
CA ASN A 345 -3.84 4.30 13.84
C ASN A 345 -5.19 4.77 13.28
N MET A 346 -5.91 3.84 12.64
CA MET A 346 -7.18 4.08 11.96
C MET A 346 -8.40 3.69 12.82
N LYS A 347 -8.21 3.52 14.13
CA LYS A 347 -9.29 3.25 15.08
C LYS A 347 -10.29 4.40 15.05
N SER A 348 -11.58 4.07 14.98
CA SER A 348 -12.65 5.06 14.99
C SER A 348 -12.59 6.08 13.86
N LYS A 349 -12.10 5.67 12.68
CA LYS A 349 -12.08 6.49 11.47
C LYS A 349 -13.05 5.97 10.44
N THR A 350 -13.77 6.86 9.79
CA THR A 350 -14.54 6.58 8.57
C THR A 350 -13.83 7.19 7.37
N PHE A 351 -13.48 6.35 6.39
CA PHE A 351 -13.07 6.81 5.07
C PHE A 351 -14.31 7.08 4.21
N ASN A 352 -14.54 8.33 3.86
CA ASN A 352 -15.56 8.68 2.87
C ASN A 352 -14.93 8.64 1.47
N ILE A 353 -15.29 7.63 0.68
CA ILE A 353 -14.73 7.42 -0.67
C ILE A 353 -15.06 8.59 -1.59
N THR A 354 -16.26 9.17 -1.49
CA THR A 354 -16.72 10.29 -2.33
C THR A 354 -15.92 11.56 -2.05
N LEU A 355 -15.63 11.83 -0.77
CA LEU A 355 -14.86 13.00 -0.35
C LEU A 355 -13.34 12.77 -0.39
N ASN A 356 -12.91 11.51 -0.49
CA ASN A 356 -11.52 11.08 -0.34
C ASN A 356 -10.88 11.54 0.99
N GLN A 357 -11.63 11.44 2.09
CA GLN A 357 -11.25 11.99 3.40
C GLN A 357 -11.59 11.03 4.54
N PHE A 358 -10.77 11.09 5.59
CA PHE A 358 -11.05 10.45 6.87
C PHE A 358 -11.73 11.42 7.83
N HIS A 359 -12.72 10.91 8.57
CA HIS A 359 -13.36 11.61 9.67
C HIS A 359 -13.48 10.67 10.87
N ASP A 360 -13.62 11.23 12.07
CA ASP A 360 -13.87 10.43 13.27
C ASP A 360 -15.27 9.81 13.22
N ASN A 361 -15.40 8.63 13.84
CA ASN A 361 -16.67 7.95 14.02
C ASN A 361 -16.77 7.39 15.44
N ASN A 362 -17.96 6.93 15.80
CA ASN A 362 -18.23 6.37 17.13
C ASN A 362 -18.02 4.85 17.19
N TYR A 363 -17.65 4.23 16.07
CA TYR A 363 -17.36 2.80 16.03
C TYR A 363 -15.93 2.60 16.51
N ASP A 364 -15.65 1.57 17.28
CA ASP A 364 -14.26 1.24 17.67
C ASP A 364 -13.45 0.60 16.51
N LYS A 365 -13.89 0.85 15.27
CA LYS A 365 -13.48 0.17 14.04
C LYS A 365 -13.28 1.17 12.89
N LEU A 366 -12.52 0.74 11.88
CA LEU A 366 -12.42 1.48 10.62
C LEU A 366 -13.71 1.25 9.84
N CYS A 367 -14.25 2.32 9.28
CA CYS A 367 -15.41 2.24 8.42
C CYS A 367 -15.06 2.77 7.03
N ILE A 368 -15.62 2.16 5.99
CA ILE A 368 -15.56 2.69 4.63
C ILE A 368 -16.98 3.04 4.21
N LYS A 369 -17.17 4.32 3.87
CA LYS A 369 -18.45 4.86 3.46
C LYS A 369 -18.43 5.23 1.99
N LEU A 370 -19.46 4.77 1.27
CA LEU A 370 -19.81 5.24 -0.06
C LEU A 370 -21.29 5.56 -0.09
N ASP A 371 -21.64 6.80 -0.43
CA ASP A 371 -23.02 7.30 -0.40
C ASP A 371 -23.67 7.06 0.98
N ASN A 372 -24.78 6.30 1.01
CA ASN A 372 -25.51 5.94 2.22
C ASN A 372 -25.10 4.57 2.82
N CYS A 373 -24.14 3.87 2.19
CA CYS A 373 -23.70 2.55 2.62
C CYS A 373 -22.36 2.66 3.38
N CYS A 374 -22.20 1.83 4.41
CA CYS A 374 -21.01 1.78 5.25
C CYS A 374 -20.60 0.33 5.46
N GLU A 375 -19.34 0.02 5.17
CA GLU A 375 -18.73 -1.26 5.49
C GLU A 375 -17.80 -1.11 6.69
N ILE A 376 -17.89 -2.05 7.63
CA ILE A 376 -17.03 -2.09 8.81
C ILE A 376 -15.84 -2.98 8.49
N ILE A 377 -14.64 -2.46 8.69
CA ILE A 377 -13.39 -3.19 8.50
C ILE A 377 -12.77 -3.41 9.86
N ASP A 378 -12.45 -4.68 10.15
CA ASP A 378 -11.75 -5.02 11.38
C ASP A 378 -10.38 -4.35 11.39
N ASN A 379 -10.09 -3.68 12.52
CA ASN A 379 -8.80 -3.03 12.69
C ASN A 379 -7.76 -4.07 13.10
N PRO A 380 -6.57 -4.03 12.48
CA PRO A 380 -5.46 -4.84 12.95
C PRO A 380 -5.11 -4.50 14.41
N ASN A 381 -4.50 -5.46 15.12
CA ASN A 381 -4.02 -5.24 16.48
C ASN A 381 -3.07 -4.02 16.54
N ARG A 382 -3.23 -3.18 17.58
CA ARG A 382 -2.46 -1.94 17.77
C ARG A 382 -0.95 -2.18 17.79
N ASP A 383 -0.49 -3.29 18.38
CA ASP A 383 0.94 -3.62 18.44
C ASP A 383 1.51 -3.99 17.08
N ILE A 384 0.71 -4.64 16.24
CA ILE A 384 1.07 -4.95 14.85
C ILE A 384 1.20 -3.65 14.05
N MET A 385 0.25 -2.73 14.18
CA MET A 385 0.33 -1.41 13.51
C MET A 385 1.50 -0.57 14.03
N ARG A 386 1.78 -0.60 15.34
CA ARG A 386 2.96 0.06 15.94
C ARG A 386 4.25 -0.49 15.35
N ARG A 387 4.37 -1.82 15.19
CA ARG A 387 5.54 -2.48 14.58
C ARG A 387 5.70 -2.08 13.11
N LEU A 388 4.61 -1.94 12.35
CA LEU A 388 4.63 -1.43 10.98
C LEU A 388 5.16 0.01 10.91
N CYS A 389 4.64 0.90 11.77
CA CYS A 389 5.13 2.28 11.84
C CYS A 389 6.63 2.36 12.20
N LEU A 390 7.11 1.50 13.11
CA LEU A 390 8.53 1.42 13.45
C LEU A 390 9.38 0.91 12.29
N LEU A 391 8.92 -0.11 11.57
CA LEU A 391 9.58 -0.61 10.37
C LEU A 391 9.69 0.50 9.31
N ASN A 392 8.60 1.21 9.02
CA ASN A 392 8.61 2.29 8.04
C ASN A 392 9.57 3.42 8.46
N LYS A 393 9.59 3.79 9.75
CA LYS A 393 10.56 4.76 10.30
C LYS A 393 12.00 4.28 10.12
N LYS A 394 12.29 3.01 10.40
CA LYS A 394 13.63 2.43 10.15
C LYS A 394 14.01 2.51 8.67
N VAL A 395 13.08 2.19 7.77
CA VAL A 395 13.28 2.28 6.32
C VAL A 395 13.58 3.72 5.88
N ILE A 396 12.81 4.70 6.34
CA ILE A 396 13.07 6.12 6.06
C ILE A 396 14.44 6.55 6.60
N ASN A 397 14.74 6.25 7.86
CA ASN A 397 15.96 6.70 8.55
C ASN A 397 17.23 6.04 8.02
N SER A 398 17.11 4.81 7.48
CA SER A 398 18.24 4.09 6.90
C SER A 398 18.82 4.74 5.64
N ASN A 399 18.15 5.76 5.08
CA ASN A 399 18.54 6.44 3.84
C ASN A 399 18.92 5.44 2.73
N LEU A 400 18.21 4.30 2.67
CA LEU A 400 18.48 3.23 1.70
C LEU A 400 18.51 3.84 0.30
N GLN A 401 19.71 3.94 -0.28
CA GLN A 401 19.89 4.42 -1.63
C GLN A 401 19.20 3.43 -2.56
N THR A 402 18.03 3.82 -3.09
CA THR A 402 17.26 3.01 -4.03
C THR A 402 17.93 2.89 -5.39
N ILE A 403 18.96 3.71 -5.65
CA ILE A 403 19.69 3.77 -6.91
C ILE A 403 21.20 3.76 -6.61
N SER A 404 21.95 2.96 -7.37
CA SER A 404 23.42 2.98 -7.32
C SER A 404 24.03 4.15 -8.09
N SER A 405 25.34 4.40 -7.92
CA SER A 405 26.08 5.36 -8.75
C SER A 405 26.10 4.99 -10.24
N LYS A 406 25.80 3.73 -10.58
CA LYS A 406 25.63 3.24 -11.96
C LYS A 406 24.18 3.32 -12.44
N PHE A 407 23.29 3.98 -11.68
CA PHE A 407 21.87 4.13 -11.99
C PHE A 407 21.06 2.83 -12.02
N THR A 408 21.56 1.78 -11.35
CA THR A 408 20.81 0.52 -11.15
C THR A 408 19.90 0.64 -9.94
N ILE A 409 18.65 0.20 -10.06
CA ILE A 409 17.66 0.23 -8.98
C ILE A 409 17.96 -0.90 -7.97
N LYS A 410 17.96 -0.60 -6.67
CA LYS A 410 18.27 -1.52 -5.55
C LYS A 410 17.04 -1.87 -4.71
N ASN A 411 15.93 -2.19 -5.37
CA ASN A 411 14.64 -2.38 -4.72
C ASN A 411 14.58 -3.55 -3.73
N ASN A 412 15.38 -4.60 -3.93
CA ASN A 412 15.29 -5.83 -3.15
C ASN A 412 15.50 -5.63 -1.63
N MET A 413 16.21 -4.57 -1.23
CA MET A 413 16.43 -4.27 0.20
C MET A 413 15.13 -3.90 0.93
N PHE A 414 14.19 -3.22 0.26
CA PHE A 414 12.89 -2.85 0.85
C PHE A 414 11.99 -4.06 1.11
N PHE A 415 12.17 -5.09 0.29
CA PHE A 415 11.34 -6.29 0.32
C PHE A 415 11.97 -7.38 1.18
N LYS A 416 13.10 -7.19 1.85
CA LYS A 416 13.70 -8.26 2.67
C LYS A 416 13.20 -8.17 4.12
N PRO A 417 12.47 -9.16 4.65
CA PRO A 417 12.06 -9.16 6.05
C PRO A 417 13.28 -9.34 6.97
N CYS A 418 13.26 -8.65 8.11
CA CYS A 418 14.21 -8.88 9.20
C CYS A 418 13.68 -9.99 10.10
N LEU A 419 14.37 -11.14 10.15
CA LEU A 419 13.89 -12.31 10.88
C LEU A 419 14.27 -12.33 12.37
N ASN A 420 15.19 -11.46 12.80
CA ASN A 420 15.78 -11.49 14.13
C ASN A 420 14.80 -11.07 15.25
N ASP A 421 13.72 -10.38 14.89
CA ASP A 421 12.72 -9.87 15.83
C ASP A 421 11.55 -10.86 16.06
N TYR A 422 11.74 -12.14 15.70
CA TYR A 422 10.76 -13.22 15.81
C TYR A 422 11.34 -14.38 16.62
N ASP A 423 10.49 -15.16 17.27
CA ASP A 423 10.91 -16.31 18.07
C ASP A 423 10.98 -17.59 17.22
N LEU A 424 10.09 -17.71 16.22
CA LEU A 424 10.07 -18.83 15.28
C LEU A 424 9.87 -18.33 13.86
N VAL A 425 10.46 -19.02 12.89
CA VAL A 425 10.16 -18.83 11.48
C VAL A 425 10.01 -20.18 10.78
N PHE A 426 8.84 -20.39 10.19
CA PHE A 426 8.56 -21.55 9.35
C PHE A 426 8.79 -21.20 7.88
N SER A 427 9.26 -22.16 7.07
CA SER A 427 9.44 -21.99 5.63
C SER A 427 9.03 -23.21 4.82
N MET A 428 8.51 -22.96 3.62
CA MET A 428 8.27 -24.01 2.61
C MET A 428 9.55 -24.45 1.90
N LYS A 429 10.60 -23.61 1.93
CA LYS A 429 11.86 -23.80 1.19
C LYS A 429 13.03 -23.96 2.16
N ALA A 430 14.00 -24.79 1.76
CA ALA A 430 15.23 -24.96 2.51
C ALA A 430 16.01 -23.64 2.57
N LYS A 431 16.53 -23.30 3.75
CA LYS A 431 17.31 -22.08 4.00
C LYS A 431 18.43 -22.40 4.99
N PHE A 432 19.52 -21.63 4.93
CA PHE A 432 20.62 -21.74 5.88
C PHE A 432 20.12 -21.54 7.32
N GLU A 433 20.56 -22.39 8.25
CA GLU A 433 20.15 -22.45 9.68
C GLU A 433 18.69 -22.86 9.94
N TYR A 434 17.99 -23.40 8.94
CA TYR A 434 16.66 -23.97 9.16
C TYR A 434 16.76 -25.48 9.27
N GLU A 435 16.08 -26.04 10.25
CA GLU A 435 15.96 -27.48 10.46
C GLU A 435 14.80 -28.04 9.64
N SER A 436 15.00 -29.25 9.13
CA SER A 436 13.94 -30.00 8.44
C SER A 436 12.98 -30.59 9.45
N ILE A 437 11.67 -30.46 9.21
CA ILE A 437 10.65 -31.07 10.05
C ILE A 437 10.44 -32.53 9.56
N ILE A 438 10.84 -33.50 10.38
CA ILE A 438 10.82 -34.94 10.09
C ILE A 438 9.39 -35.52 10.29
N ASP A 439 9.07 -36.65 9.65
CA ASP A 439 7.83 -37.44 9.83
C ASP A 439 6.49 -36.76 9.53
N ARG A 440 6.47 -35.85 8.56
CA ARG A 440 5.20 -35.32 8.06
C ARG A 440 4.57 -36.26 7.05
N GLN A 441 3.37 -36.76 7.37
CA GLN A 441 2.43 -37.14 6.33
C GLN A 441 2.31 -35.94 5.38
N ILE A 442 2.69 -36.15 4.13
CA ILE A 442 2.61 -35.18 3.05
C ILE A 442 1.12 -34.95 2.78
N SER A 443 0.44 -34.23 3.66
CA SER A 443 -0.80 -33.61 3.24
C SER A 443 -0.36 -32.55 2.23
N ASP A 444 -0.81 -32.71 0.98
CA ASP A 444 -0.60 -31.78 -0.13
C ASP A 444 -1.25 -30.40 0.11
N PHE A 445 -1.49 -30.04 1.37
CA PHE A 445 -2.21 -28.86 1.79
C PHE A 445 -1.26 -27.66 1.67
N PRO A 446 -1.22 -26.94 0.55
CA PRO A 446 -0.25 -25.90 0.34
C PRO A 446 -0.75 -24.70 1.15
N LEU A 447 -0.16 -24.43 2.30
CA LEU A 447 -0.32 -23.12 2.95
C LEU A 447 0.57 -22.12 2.21
N GLY A 448 0.13 -21.87 0.98
CA GLY A 448 0.53 -20.81 0.09
C GLY A 448 -0.69 -20.01 -0.41
N VAL A 449 -1.89 -20.32 0.08
CA VAL A 449 -3.12 -19.61 -0.30
C VAL A 449 -3.47 -18.60 0.80
N PRO A 450 -3.40 -17.29 0.52
CA PRO A 450 -3.86 -16.22 1.41
C PRO A 450 -5.17 -16.49 2.17
N SER A 451 -6.12 -17.15 1.50
CA SER A 451 -7.45 -17.49 2.03
C SER A 451 -7.44 -18.46 3.20
N THR A 452 -6.43 -19.32 3.29
CA THR A 452 -6.29 -20.30 4.38
C THR A 452 -5.68 -19.71 5.63
N LEU A 453 -5.22 -18.46 5.60
CA LEU A 453 -4.68 -17.79 6.79
C LEU A 453 -5.68 -16.76 7.35
N SER A 454 -6.37 -16.01 6.49
CA SER A 454 -7.35 -15.00 6.92
C SER A 454 -8.68 -15.57 7.44
N ASP A 455 -9.10 -16.73 6.92
CA ASP A 455 -10.37 -17.40 7.28
C ASP A 455 -10.17 -18.61 8.22
N ASN A 456 -8.94 -18.88 8.68
CA ASN A 456 -8.68 -20.04 9.54
C ASN A 456 -9.01 -19.69 10.99
N ARG A 457 -10.11 -20.29 11.49
CA ARG A 457 -10.50 -20.20 12.91
C ARG A 457 -9.32 -20.48 13.84
N LEU A 458 -8.45 -21.44 13.50
CA LEU A 458 -7.32 -21.78 14.34
C LEU A 458 -6.26 -20.67 14.44
N LEU A 459 -6.03 -19.87 13.39
CA LEU A 459 -5.13 -18.71 13.54
C LEU A 459 -5.73 -17.66 14.46
N ARG A 460 -7.05 -17.47 14.42
CA ARG A 460 -7.74 -16.60 15.38
C ARG A 460 -7.64 -17.15 16.81
N ASP A 461 -7.78 -18.46 16.98
CA ASP A 461 -7.61 -19.10 18.29
C ASP A 461 -6.15 -19.00 18.77
N LEU A 462 -5.18 -19.05 17.85
CA LEU A 462 -3.75 -18.90 18.14
C LEU A 462 -3.32 -17.44 18.39
N GLU A 463 -4.08 -16.45 17.92
CA GLU A 463 -3.79 -15.02 18.11
C GLU A 463 -3.78 -14.62 19.60
N GLU A 464 -4.34 -15.44 20.48
CA GLU A 464 -4.25 -15.29 21.94
C GLU A 464 -2.84 -15.60 22.49
N PHE A 465 -2.01 -16.35 21.74
CA PHE A 465 -0.70 -16.81 22.20
C PHE A 465 0.47 -16.16 21.46
N ALA A 466 0.25 -15.64 20.25
CA ALA A 466 1.31 -15.11 19.40
C ALA A 466 0.81 -14.13 18.33
N TYR A 467 1.75 -13.30 17.84
CA TYR A 467 1.59 -12.56 16.59
C TYR A 467 2.16 -13.37 15.43
N PHE A 468 1.38 -13.47 14.35
CA PHE A 468 1.74 -14.18 13.12
C PHE A 468 2.01 -13.20 11.99
N PHE A 469 3.01 -13.44 11.16
CA PHE A 469 3.29 -12.60 9.98
C PHE A 469 3.65 -13.50 8.81
N TYR A 470 2.78 -13.59 7.81
CA TYR A 470 2.99 -14.48 6.68
C TYR A 470 3.44 -13.70 5.46
N SER A 471 4.63 -14.04 4.93
CA SER A 471 5.12 -13.47 3.69
C SER A 471 4.86 -14.41 2.50
N PRO A 472 3.93 -14.07 1.59
CA PRO A 472 3.69 -14.88 0.39
C PRO A 472 4.91 -14.90 -0.54
N THR A 473 5.65 -13.80 -0.63
CA THR A 473 6.82 -13.66 -1.52
C THR A 473 7.95 -14.60 -1.13
N TYR A 474 8.18 -14.80 0.17
CA TYR A 474 9.26 -15.65 0.68
C TYR A 474 8.80 -17.02 1.15
N GLU A 475 7.49 -17.27 1.10
CA GLU A 475 6.82 -18.49 1.59
C GLU A 475 7.28 -18.83 3.02
N ILE A 476 7.19 -17.83 3.90
CA ILE A 476 7.54 -17.95 5.32
C ILE A 476 6.43 -17.44 6.23
N LEU A 477 6.28 -18.10 7.37
CA LEU A 477 5.48 -17.61 8.50
C LEU A 477 6.45 -17.24 9.63
N MET A 478 6.43 -15.97 10.02
CA MET A 478 7.23 -15.43 11.12
C MET A 478 6.33 -15.29 12.34
N VAL A 479 6.76 -15.81 13.49
CA VAL A 479 5.94 -15.91 14.70
C VAL A 479 6.65 -15.24 15.87
N LYS A 480 5.91 -14.40 16.59
CA LYS A 480 6.36 -13.77 17.84
C LYS A 480 5.41 -14.20 18.95
N VAL A 481 5.85 -15.06 19.86
CA VAL A 481 5.02 -15.54 20.96
C VAL A 481 4.92 -14.48 22.06
N PHE A 482 3.79 -14.43 22.76
CA PHE A 482 3.60 -13.52 23.90
C PHE A 482 4.32 -14.03 25.13
N ASP A 483 4.28 -15.35 25.34
CA ASP A 483 5.00 -16.07 26.40
C ASP A 483 5.79 -17.22 25.75
N TYR A 484 7.07 -17.32 26.09
CA TYR A 484 7.96 -18.36 25.60
C TYR A 484 7.54 -19.77 26.09
N ASN A 485 6.80 -19.87 27.19
CA ASN A 485 6.23 -21.14 27.63
C ASN A 485 5.25 -21.75 26.60
N ASN A 486 4.63 -20.90 25.78
CA ASN A 486 3.70 -21.34 24.73
C ASN A 486 4.41 -21.71 23.42
N LEU A 487 5.74 -21.61 23.33
CA LEU A 487 6.48 -21.83 22.09
C LEU A 487 6.23 -23.22 21.51
N ALA A 488 6.32 -24.26 22.35
CA ALA A 488 6.09 -25.65 21.94
C ALA A 488 4.63 -25.89 21.49
N LEU A 489 3.67 -25.36 22.24
CA LEU A 489 2.24 -25.46 21.90
C LEU A 489 1.94 -24.79 20.55
N VAL A 490 2.35 -23.53 20.39
CA VAL A 490 2.16 -22.77 19.15
C VAL A 490 2.85 -23.47 17.98
N THR A 491 4.07 -23.97 18.18
CA THR A 491 4.81 -24.72 17.16
C THR A 491 4.03 -25.96 16.73
N ASN A 492 3.61 -26.79 17.67
CA ASN A 492 2.89 -28.03 17.36
C ASN A 492 1.54 -27.76 16.69
N LEU A 493 0.78 -26.76 17.12
CA LEU A 493 -0.50 -26.40 16.50
C LEU A 493 -0.34 -25.89 15.06
N ILE A 494 0.67 -25.05 14.80
CA ILE A 494 1.05 -24.67 13.42
C ILE A 494 1.43 -25.93 12.65
N LEU A 495 2.25 -26.81 13.23
CA LEU A 495 2.73 -27.99 12.51
C LEU A 495 1.62 -29.02 12.21
N LEU A 496 0.58 -29.13 13.04
CA LEU A 496 -0.54 -30.02 12.77
C LEU A 496 -1.40 -29.57 11.58
N GLN A 497 -1.39 -28.27 11.26
CA GLN A 497 -2.31 -27.69 10.28
C GLN A 497 -1.64 -27.08 9.05
N THR A 498 -0.30 -27.03 9.03
CA THR A 498 0.46 -26.40 7.94
C THR A 498 1.39 -27.37 7.24
N SER A 499 1.78 -27.08 6.00
CA SER A 499 2.73 -27.87 5.20
C SER A 499 4.17 -27.33 5.22
N PHE A 500 4.50 -26.42 6.14
CA PHE A 500 5.87 -25.91 6.28
C PHE A 500 6.89 -27.04 6.46
N LYS A 501 7.96 -27.01 5.68
CA LYS A 501 8.94 -28.10 5.63
C LYS A 501 10.14 -27.84 6.53
N PHE A 502 10.34 -26.58 6.88
CA PHE A 502 11.51 -26.11 7.59
C PHE A 502 11.11 -25.16 8.73
N LEU A 503 11.87 -25.19 9.82
CA LEU A 503 11.69 -24.35 10.99
C LEU A 503 13.04 -23.75 11.41
N LYS A 504 13.02 -22.51 11.87
CA LYS A 504 14.12 -21.91 12.61
C LYS A 504 13.58 -21.33 13.92
N VAL A 505 14.22 -21.70 15.03
CA VAL A 505 13.95 -21.15 16.36
C VAL A 505 15.03 -20.11 16.68
N PHE A 506 14.61 -18.92 17.10
CA PHE A 506 15.51 -17.83 17.49
C PHE A 506 15.50 -17.74 19.01
N ASN A 507 16.70 -17.80 19.63
CA ASN A 507 16.97 -18.04 21.06
C ASN A 507 16.60 -19.45 21.55
N SER A 508 17.56 -20.38 21.50
CA SER A 508 17.43 -21.79 21.88
C SER A 508 17.85 -22.12 23.31
N LYS A 509 17.99 -21.14 24.22
CA LYS A 509 18.61 -21.42 25.54
C LYS A 509 17.87 -22.45 26.40
N ASN A 510 16.64 -22.86 26.09
CA ASN A 510 15.87 -23.86 26.85
C ASN A 510 15.04 -24.81 25.95
N PHE A 511 15.55 -25.28 24.80
CA PHE A 511 14.91 -26.36 24.04
C PHE A 511 15.77 -27.62 24.13
N ASN A 512 15.50 -28.45 25.15
CA ASN A 512 15.89 -29.86 25.23
C ASN A 512 14.64 -30.67 25.53
#